data_AF-A0A2K2V552-F1
#
_entry.id   AF-A0A2K2V552-F1
#
_cell.length_a   1.000
_cell.length_b   1.000
_cell.length_c   1.000
_cell.angle_alpha   90.00
_cell.angle_beta   90.00
_cell.angle_gamma   90.00
#
_symmetry.space_group_name_H-M   'P 1'
#
loop_
_entity.id
_entity.type
_entity.pdbx_description
1 polymer ?
#
loop_
_entity_poly.entity_id
_entity_poly.type
_entity_poly.pdbx_seq_one_letter_code
_entity_poly.pdbx_strand_id
1 'polypeptide(L)'
;MSSIEYKVRYKSYFCLTYLMWRSRLSSKGQIVIPAEIRTFLGLKKGSLLLIKLEGRKIIIEPAEDLSSDVLIEAEEEIIERALAEAKESSDKAAQLLRDLGVES
;
A
#
# COMPACT_ATOMS: atom_id res chain seq x y z
N MET A 1 -13.07 15.38 -27.13
CA MET A 1 -11.63 15.52 -26.83
C MET A 1 -11.32 14.55 -25.69
N SER A 2 -11.32 13.23 -25.96
CA SER A 2 -11.33 12.22 -24.88
C SER A 2 -11.20 10.77 -25.38
N SER A 3 -10.48 10.51 -26.48
CA SER A 3 -10.26 9.12 -26.93
C SER A 3 -8.89 8.84 -27.53
N ILE A 4 -8.14 9.88 -27.95
CA ILE A 4 -6.81 9.70 -28.55
C ILE A 4 -5.73 9.56 -27.47
N GLU A 5 -5.84 10.26 -26.32
CA GLU A 5 -4.89 10.12 -25.21
C GLU A 5 -4.92 8.74 -24.53
N TYR A 6 -6.08 8.08 -24.51
CA TYR A 6 -6.21 6.75 -23.90
C TYR A 6 -5.48 5.65 -24.69
N LYS A 7 -5.30 5.83 -26.01
CA LYS A 7 -4.70 4.81 -26.88
C LYS A 7 -3.16 4.82 -26.85
N VAL A 8 -2.55 5.92 -26.42
CA VAL A 8 -1.08 6.01 -26.27
C VAL A 8 -0.62 5.40 -24.94
N ARG A 9 -1.46 5.44 -23.90
CA ARG A 9 -1.13 4.95 -22.56
C ARG A 9 -1.10 3.42 -22.47
N TYR A 10 -1.95 2.72 -23.21
CA TYR A 10 -2.03 1.24 -23.18
C TYR A 10 -0.92 0.51 -23.95
N LYS A 11 -0.22 1.16 -24.87
CA LYS A 11 0.91 0.54 -25.57
C LYS A 11 2.20 0.47 -24.73
N SER A 12 2.23 1.17 -23.59
CA SER A 12 3.40 1.24 -22.69
C SER A 12 3.44 0.10 -21.65
N TYR A 13 2.28 -0.41 -21.23
CA TYR A 13 2.19 -1.42 -20.15
C TYR A 13 2.36 -2.88 -20.61
N PHE A 14 2.57 -3.14 -21.91
CA PHE A 14 2.58 -4.50 -22.46
C PHE A 14 3.98 -5.02 -22.86
N CYS A 15 5.06 -4.30 -22.53
CA CYS A 15 6.43 -4.72 -22.84
C CYS A 15 7.33 -4.94 -21.59
N LEU A 16 6.82 -4.62 -20.39
CA LEU A 16 7.57 -4.74 -19.13
C LEU A 16 7.62 -6.18 -18.57
N THR A 17 7.00 -7.14 -19.24
CA THR A 17 6.76 -8.48 -18.69
C THR A 17 7.99 -9.36 -18.60
N TYR A 18 9.12 -9.06 -19.26
CA TYR A 18 10.36 -9.84 -19.14
C TYR A 18 11.60 -9.02 -19.52
N LEU A 19 12.09 -8.16 -18.62
CA LEU A 19 13.43 -7.59 -18.73
C LEU A 19 14.34 -8.23 -17.68
N MET A 20 15.37 -8.93 -18.16
CA MET A 20 16.37 -9.61 -17.32
C MET A 20 17.68 -8.81 -17.36
N TRP A 21 18.12 -8.30 -16.22
CA TRP A 21 19.42 -7.66 -16.09
C TRP A 21 20.42 -8.57 -15.42
N ARG A 22 21.63 -8.63 -15.97
CA ARG A 22 22.76 -9.32 -15.35
C ARG A 22 23.70 -8.29 -14.76
N SER A 23 23.92 -8.38 -13.45
CA SER A 23 24.92 -7.57 -12.74
C SER A 23 25.89 -8.51 -12.02
N ARG A 24 27.13 -8.05 -11.81
CA ARG A 24 28.13 -8.80 -11.05
C ARG A 24 28.06 -8.36 -9.59
N LEU A 25 28.14 -9.33 -8.67
CA LEU A 25 28.29 -9.04 -7.25
C LEU A 25 29.68 -8.44 -6.98
N SER A 26 29.73 -7.26 -6.36
CA SER A 26 30.99 -6.66 -5.95
C SER A 26 31.65 -7.46 -4.81
N SER A 27 32.92 -7.19 -4.52
CA SER A 27 33.63 -7.80 -3.38
C SER A 27 32.99 -7.50 -2.02
N LYS A 28 32.19 -6.43 -1.94
CA LYS A 28 31.45 -6.03 -0.73
C LYS A 28 30.01 -6.53 -0.74
N GLY A 29 29.64 -7.43 -1.65
CA GLY A 29 28.26 -7.93 -1.76
C GLY A 29 27.27 -6.92 -2.34
N GLN A 30 27.74 -5.86 -3.00
CA GLN A 30 26.86 -4.85 -3.59
C GLN A 30 26.45 -5.26 -5.01
N ILE A 31 25.20 -4.99 -5.36
CA ILE A 31 24.71 -5.06 -6.73
C ILE A 31 24.34 -3.67 -7.22
N VAL A 32 24.68 -3.37 -8.47
CA VAL A 32 24.31 -2.10 -9.10
C VAL A 32 22.92 -2.23 -9.69
N ILE A 33 22.01 -1.35 -9.29
CA ILE A 33 20.68 -1.19 -9.90
C ILE A 33 20.84 -0.32 -11.17
N PRO A 34 20.55 -0.85 -12.37
CA PRO A 34 20.59 -0.09 -13.62
C PRO A 34 19.74 1.19 -13.58
N ALA A 35 20.12 2.18 -14.38
CA ALA A 35 19.49 3.50 -14.36
C ALA A 35 17.99 3.43 -14.68
N GLU A 36 17.60 2.56 -15.61
CA GLU A 36 16.23 2.34 -16.05
C GLU A 36 15.36 1.85 -14.90
N ILE A 37 15.86 0.88 -14.11
CA ILE A 37 15.15 0.36 -12.94
C ILE A 37 15.03 1.44 -11.86
N ARG A 38 16.11 2.21 -11.62
CA ARG A 38 16.07 3.30 -10.63
C ARG A 38 15.04 4.36 -10.99
N THR A 39 14.98 4.77 -12.26
CA THR A 39 14.00 5.76 -12.73
C THR A 39 12.58 5.22 -12.64
N PHE A 40 12.37 3.96 -13.04
CA PHE A 40 11.05 3.32 -12.99
C PHE A 40 10.53 3.18 -11.55
N LEU A 41 11.39 2.78 -10.62
CA LEU A 41 11.05 2.61 -9.20
C LEU A 41 11.18 3.93 -8.38
N GLY A 42 11.51 5.06 -9.01
CA GLY A 42 11.67 6.35 -8.33
C GLY A 42 12.82 6.40 -7.30
N LEU A 43 13.80 5.50 -7.40
CA LEU A 43 14.88 5.37 -6.41
C LEU A 43 15.89 6.51 -6.52
N LYS A 44 16.19 7.13 -5.37
CA LYS A 44 17.20 8.18 -5.21
C LYS A 44 18.32 7.69 -4.30
N LYS A 45 19.44 8.42 -4.29
CA LYS A 45 20.52 8.16 -3.33
C LYS A 45 19.97 8.30 -1.91
N GLY A 46 20.13 7.26 -1.10
CA GLY A 46 19.62 7.22 0.27
C GLY A 46 18.18 6.72 0.42
N SER A 47 17.51 6.31 -0.68
CA SER A 47 16.19 5.65 -0.58
C SER A 47 16.27 4.40 0.29
N LEU A 48 15.25 4.22 1.13
CA LEU A 48 15.06 3.01 1.92
C LEU A 48 14.45 1.90 1.03
N LEU A 49 14.96 0.69 1.21
CA LEU A 49 14.54 -0.49 0.46
C LEU A 49 14.24 -1.61 1.46
N LEU A 50 13.12 -2.29 1.25
CA LEU A 50 12.79 -3.53 1.94
C LEU A 50 13.41 -4.69 1.15
N ILE A 51 14.12 -5.56 1.85
CA ILE A 51 14.77 -6.73 1.25
C ILE A 51 14.19 -7.98 1.90
N LYS A 52 13.57 -8.84 1.10
CA LYS A 52 12.97 -10.11 1.53
C LYS A 52 13.65 -11.27 0.82
N LEU A 53 13.82 -12.39 1.53
CA LEU A 53 14.30 -13.64 0.97
C LEU A 53 13.11 -14.59 0.80
N GLU A 54 12.79 -14.93 -0.45
CA GLU A 54 11.76 -15.91 -0.79
C GLU A 54 12.39 -17.12 -1.49
N GLY A 55 12.60 -18.18 -0.71
CA GLY A 55 13.28 -19.39 -1.18
C GLY A 55 14.72 -19.10 -1.63
N ARG A 56 14.95 -19.06 -2.95
CA ARG A 56 16.25 -18.74 -3.57
C ARG A 56 16.27 -17.41 -4.31
N LYS A 57 15.29 -16.53 -4.05
CA LYS A 57 15.16 -15.22 -4.69
C LYS A 57 15.25 -14.12 -3.64
N ILE A 58 15.92 -13.03 -3.99
CA ILE A 58 15.90 -11.80 -3.21
C ILE A 58 14.90 -10.87 -3.88
N ILE A 59 13.91 -10.41 -3.13
CA ILE A 59 12.93 -9.42 -3.56
C ILE A 59 13.29 -8.10 -2.90
N ILE A 60 13.35 -7.04 -3.70
CA ILE A 60 13.70 -5.69 -3.26
C ILE A 60 12.56 -4.76 -3.63
N GLU A 61 11.97 -4.10 -2.64
CA GLU A 61 10.84 -3.19 -2.80
C GLU A 61 11.25 -1.81 -2.25
N PRO A 62 10.86 -0.69 -2.89
CA PRO A 62 10.94 0.61 -2.26
C PRO A 62 10.17 0.58 -0.94
N ALA A 63 10.77 1.09 0.13
CA ALA A 63 9.98 1.38 1.32
C ALA A 63 9.14 2.61 0.99
N GLU A 64 7.82 2.45 0.89
CA GLU A 64 6.91 3.59 0.90
C GLU A 64 7.10 4.29 2.24
N ASP A 65 7.54 5.55 2.23
CA ASP A 65 7.33 6.43 3.37
C ASP A 65 5.81 6.58 3.44
N LEU A 66 5.17 5.70 4.22
CA LEU A 66 3.85 5.97 4.73
C LEU A 66 4.03 7.21 5.59
N SER A 67 3.89 8.39 4.99
CA SER A 67 3.70 9.62 5.75
C SER A 67 2.51 9.32 6.65
N SER A 68 2.79 9.13 7.93
CA SER A 68 1.82 8.83 8.99
C SER A 68 0.58 9.72 8.91
N ASP A 69 0.75 10.91 8.35
CA ASP A 69 -0.26 11.95 8.20
C ASP A 69 -1.44 11.53 7.30
N VAL A 70 -1.25 10.64 6.32
CA VAL A 70 -2.35 10.20 5.42
C VAL A 70 -3.12 8.99 5.99
N LEU A 71 -2.52 8.20 6.87
CA LEU A 71 -3.23 7.12 7.56
C LEU A 71 -4.18 7.67 8.64
N ILE A 72 -3.77 8.72 9.35
CA ILE A 72 -4.53 9.25 10.50
C ILE A 72 -5.90 9.80 10.09
N GLU A 73 -5.99 10.57 9.00
CA GLU A 73 -7.27 11.19 8.59
C GLU A 73 -8.31 10.14 8.14
N ALA A 74 -7.87 9.09 7.45
CA ALA A 74 -8.74 8.00 7.03
C ALA A 74 -9.16 7.11 8.21
N GLU A 75 -8.31 6.96 9.22
CA GLU A 75 -8.58 6.14 10.40
C GLU A 75 -9.55 6.82 11.38
N GLU A 76 -9.48 8.14 11.57
CA GLU A 76 -10.37 8.87 12.48
C GLU A 76 -11.85 8.76 12.07
N GLU A 77 -12.18 8.98 10.78
CA GLU A 77 -13.57 8.90 10.31
C GLU A 77 -14.15 7.47 10.44
N ILE A 78 -13.32 6.45 10.20
CA ILE A 78 -13.72 5.05 10.32
C ILE A 78 -13.95 4.67 11.79
N ILE A 79 -13.06 5.11 12.69
CA ILE A 79 -13.17 4.85 14.13
C ILE A 79 -14.40 5.55 14.72
N GLU A 80 -14.67 6.81 14.34
CA GLU A 80 -15.85 7.55 14.81
C GLU A 80 -17.16 6.87 14.39
N ARG A 81 -17.27 6.42 13.14
CA ARG A 81 -18.46 5.67 12.68
C ARG A 81 -18.66 4.37 13.46
N ALA A 82 -17.60 3.60 13.66
CA ALA A 82 -17.67 2.35 14.40
C ALA A 82 -18.11 2.57 15.87
N LEU A 83 -17.62 3.64 16.52
CA LEU A 83 -18.02 4.02 17.87
C LEU A 83 -19.48 4.51 17.93
N ALA A 84 -19.92 5.29 16.95
CA ALA A 84 -21.31 5.77 16.86
C ALA A 84 -22.29 4.60 16.67
N GLU A 85 -21.98 3.67 15.77
CA GLU A 85 -22.80 2.48 15.50
C GLU A 85 -22.87 1.55 16.72
N ALA A 86 -21.77 1.36 17.44
CA ALA A 86 -21.74 0.57 18.67
C ALA A 86 -22.59 1.20 19.78
N LYS A 87 -22.56 2.53 19.92
CA LYS A 87 -23.39 3.23 20.91
C LYS A 87 -24.88 3.19 20.55
N GLU A 88 -25.22 3.45 19.29
CA GLU A 88 -26.60 3.43 18.83
C GLU A 88 -27.24 2.03 18.95
N SER A 89 -26.47 0.98 18.64
CA SER A 89 -26.93 -0.40 18.82
C SER A 89 -27.13 -0.77 20.29
N SER A 90 -26.24 -0.32 21.18
CA SER A 90 -26.38 -0.46 22.63
C SER A 90 -27.63 0.24 23.16
N ASP A 91 -27.88 1.48 22.73
CA ASP A 91 -29.02 2.28 23.18
C ASP A 91 -30.36 1.66 22.74
N LYS A 92 -30.42 1.11 21.52
CA LYS A 92 -31.58 0.36 21.01
C LYS A 92 -31.81 -0.93 21.78
N ALA A 93 -30.75 -1.67 22.10
CA ALA A 93 -30.86 -2.88 22.91
C ALA A 93 -31.38 -2.56 24.32
N ALA A 94 -30.86 -1.50 24.94
CA ALA A 94 -31.34 -1.04 26.25
C ALA A 94 -32.80 -0.59 26.21
N GLN A 95 -33.24 0.07 25.14
CA GLN A 95 -34.64 0.46 24.98
C GLN A 95 -35.57 -0.74 24.85
N LEU A 96 -35.20 -1.74 24.06
CA LEU A 96 -36.00 -2.97 23.90
C LEU A 96 -36.13 -3.74 25.21
N LEU A 97 -35.07 -3.82 26.02
CA LEU A 97 -35.12 -4.48 27.32
C LEU A 97 -36.10 -3.80 28.29
N ARG A 98 -36.13 -2.46 28.28
CA ARG A 98 -37.12 -1.66 29.03
C ARG A 98 -38.55 -1.91 28.55
N ASP A 99 -38.76 -1.90 27.23
CA ASP A 99 -40.08 -2.09 26.63
C ASP A 99 -40.63 -3.51 26.87
N LEU A 100 -39.74 -4.50 27.01
CA LEU A 100 -40.09 -5.88 27.38
C LEU A 100 -40.31 -6.08 28.89
N GLY A 101 -40.11 -5.03 29.70
CA GLY A 101 -40.28 -5.09 31.16
C GLY A 101 -39.26 -5.98 31.87
N VAL A 102 -38.13 -6.27 31.21
CA VAL A 102 -37.01 -7.02 31.79
C VAL A 102 -36.04 -6.00 32.38
N GLU A 103 -36.45 -5.33 33.47
CA GLU A 103 -35.53 -4.59 34.31
C GLU A 103 -35.14 -5.45 35.52
N SER A 104 -33.83 -5.55 35.79
CA SER A 104 -33.26 -6.02 37.06
C SER A 104 -32.37 -4.92 37.62
#